data_AF-T1E8Z2-F1
#
_entry.id   AF-T1E8Z2-F1
#
_cell.length_a   1.000
_cell.length_b   1.000
_cell.length_c   1.000
_cell.angle_alpha   90.00
_cell.angle_beta   90.00
_cell.angle_gamma   90.00
#
_symmetry.space_group_name_H-M   'P 1'
#
loop_
_entity.id
_entity.type
_entity.pdbx_description
1 polymer ?
#
loop_
_entity_poly.entity_id
_entity_poly.type
_entity_poly.pdbx_seq_one_letter_code
_entity_poly.pdbx_strand_id
1 'polypeptide(L)' 'MHKCIAWCFTILSLLSLVVMPMAQGTLQPKAPNFQYFERPKYRYPYYDENGKGKLLYGYGGPELYQYKSFSPLDGIH' A
#
# COMPACT_ATOMS: atom_id res chain seq x y z
N MET A 1 -50.35 -23.59 3.66
CA MET A 1 -48.98 -23.79 4.16
C MET A 1 -47.92 -23.84 3.04
N HIS A 2 -48.14 -24.55 1.93
CA HIS A 2 -47.16 -24.64 0.83
C HIS A 2 -46.79 -23.30 0.15
N LYS A 3 -47.74 -22.38 0.00
CA LYS A 3 -47.49 -21.05 -0.62
C LYS A 3 -46.59 -20.14 0.22
N CYS A 4 -46.75 -20.19 1.55
CA CYS A 4 -45.89 -19.45 2.48
C CYS A 4 -44.46 -20.00 2.48
N ILE A 5 -44.31 -21.32 2.43
CA ILE A 5 -43.01 -21.99 2.34
C ILE A 5 -42.29 -21.60 1.05
N ALA A 6 -43.01 -21.58 -0.09
CA ALA A 6 -42.47 -21.14 -1.36
C ALA A 6 -42.00 -19.67 -1.31
N TRP A 7 -42.75 -18.79 -0.65
CA TRP A 7 -42.36 -17.39 -0.45
C TRP A 7 -41.14 -17.22 0.45
N CYS A 8 -40.99 -18.05 1.49
CA CYS A 8 -39.79 -18.04 2.32
C CYS A 8 -38.55 -18.43 1.52
N PHE A 9 -38.64 -19.44 0.64
CA PHE A 9 -37.53 -19.85 -0.21
C PHE A 9 -37.18 -18.82 -1.29
N THR A 10 -38.16 -18.14 -1.88
CA THR A 10 -37.88 -17.08 -2.86
C THR A 10 -37.21 -15.88 -2.20
N ILE A 11 -37.65 -15.48 -1.01
CA ILE A 11 -37.03 -14.38 -0.24
C ILE A 11 -35.60 -14.76 0.16
N LEU A 12 -35.38 -15.99 0.62
CA LEU A 12 -34.04 -16.47 0.99
C LEU A 12 -33.08 -16.52 -0.22
N SER A 13 -33.57 -16.96 -1.37
CA SER A 13 -32.81 -16.96 -2.63
C SER A 13 -32.44 -15.54 -3.08
N LEU A 14 -33.39 -14.62 -3.02
CA LEU A 14 -33.16 -13.21 -3.37
C LEU A 14 -32.14 -12.56 -2.42
N LEU A 15 -32.23 -12.85 -1.12
CA LEU A 15 -31.30 -12.36 -0.11
C LEU A 15 -29.89 -12.89 -0.34
N SER A 16 -29.75 -14.18 -0.67
CA SER A 16 -28.46 -14.80 -1.01
C SER A 16 -27.82 -14.13 -2.23
N LEU A 17 -28.59 -13.78 -3.25
CA LEU A 17 -28.07 -13.13 -4.46
C LEU A 17 -27.46 -11.75 -4.17
N VAL A 18 -28.01 -11.01 -3.20
CA VAL A 18 -27.54 -9.68 -2.80
C VAL A 18 -26.29 -9.73 -1.93
N VAL A 19 -26.08 -10.81 -1.16
CA VAL A 19 -24.96 -10.93 -0.20
C VAL A 19 -23.67 -11.44 -0.85
N MET A 20 -23.76 -12.24 -1.93
CA MET A 20 -22.60 -12.83 -2.62
C MET A 20 -21.52 -11.85 -3.14
N PRO A 21 -21.81 -10.65 -3.69
CA PRO A 21 -20.77 -9.78 -4.22
C PRO A 21 -19.85 -9.18 -3.14
N MET A 22 -20.20 -9.28 -1.85
CA MET A 22 -19.36 -8.79 -0.75
C MET A 22 -18.10 -9.65 -0.51
N ALA A 23 -18.10 -10.90 -0.98
CA ALA A 23 -17.01 -11.85 -0.73
C ALA A 23 -15.80 -11.66 -1.66
N GLN A 24 -15.91 -10.84 -2.72
CA GLN A 24 -14.85 -10.71 -3.73
C GLN A 24 -13.86 -9.55 -3.49
N GLY A 25 -14.01 -8.80 -2.41
CA GLY A 25 -13.31 -7.54 -2.21
C GLY A 25 -12.13 -7.56 -1.24
N THR A 26 -11.10 -8.40 -1.40
CA THR A 26 -9.81 -8.17 -0.68
C THR A 26 -8.53 -8.65 -1.39
N LEU A 27 -8.60 -9.31 -2.54
CA LEU A 27 -7.39 -9.80 -3.24
C LEU A 27 -6.99 -8.90 -4.42
N GLN A 28 -7.04 -7.58 -4.24
CA GLN A 28 -6.32 -6.71 -5.17
C GLN A 28 -4.83 -6.95 -4.96
N PRO A 29 -4.06 -7.35 -5.99
CA PRO A 29 -2.62 -7.46 -5.86
C PRO A 29 -2.09 -6.07 -5.58
N LYS A 30 -1.79 -5.78 -4.30
CA LYS A 30 -1.04 -4.59 -3.93
C LYS A 30 0.29 -4.71 -4.64
N ALA A 31 0.62 -3.73 -5.49
CA ALA A 31 1.93 -3.66 -6.09
C ALA A 31 2.97 -3.86 -4.99
N PRO A 32 3.98 -4.73 -5.18
CA PRO A 32 5.00 -4.95 -4.18
C PRO A 32 5.53 -3.58 -3.75
N ASN A 33 5.57 -3.37 -2.43
CA ASN A 33 6.07 -2.12 -1.89
C ASN A 33 7.55 -2.03 -2.27
N PHE A 34 7.87 -1.31 -3.35
CA PHE A 34 9.28 -1.09 -3.63
C PHE A 34 9.80 -0.18 -2.54
N GLN A 35 10.77 -0.68 -1.81
CA GLN A 35 11.34 -0.06 -0.61
C GLN A 35 11.86 1.37 -0.83
N TYR A 36 12.00 1.81 -2.08
CA TYR A 36 12.47 3.14 -2.47
C TYR A 36 11.35 4.19 -2.56
N PHE A 37 10.07 3.81 -2.55
CA PHE A 37 8.95 4.77 -2.52
C PHE A 37 8.63 5.26 -1.11
N GLU A 38 9.02 4.49 -0.09
CA GLU A 38 8.85 4.90 1.30
C GLU A 38 10.05 5.72 1.77
N ARG A 39 9.77 6.79 2.51
CA ARG A 39 10.83 7.58 3.15
C ARG A 39 11.58 6.67 4.14
N PRO A 40 12.92 6.52 4.01
CA PRO A 40 13.67 5.67 4.92
C PRO A 40 13.55 6.16 6.37
N LYS A 41 13.35 5.21 7.29
CA LYS A 41 13.08 5.49 8.71
C LYS A 41 14.27 6.15 9.40
N TYR A 42 15.48 5.72 9.06
CA TYR A 42 16.71 6.20 9.68
C TYR A 42 17.31 7.36 8.88
N ARG A 43 17.65 8.42 9.60
CA ARG A 43 18.19 9.67 9.07
C ARG A 43 19.48 9.99 9.80
N TYR A 44 20.56 10.17 9.05
CA TYR A 44 21.87 10.49 9.59
C TYR A 44 22.14 11.98 9.39
N PRO A 45 22.43 12.73 10.47
CA PRO A 45 22.87 14.11 10.35
C PRO A 45 24.27 14.15 9.75
N TYR A 46 24.45 14.97 8.72
CA TYR A 46 25.72 15.22 8.07
C TYR A 46 25.96 16.73 8.01
N TYR A 47 27.16 17.17 8.37
CA TYR A 47 27.57 18.57 8.28
C TYR A 47 28.59 18.70 7.15
N ASP A 48 28.37 19.65 6.25
CA ASP A 48 29.40 20.00 5.27
C ASP A 48 30.51 20.85 5.90
N GLU A 49 31.54 21.13 5.11
CA GLU A 49 32.72 21.90 5.54
C GLU A 49 32.38 23.31 6.01
N ASN A 50 31.22 23.85 5.62
CA ASN A 50 30.73 25.16 6.02
C ASN A 50 29.83 25.10 7.27
N GLY A 51 29.68 23.91 7.88
CA GLY A 51 28.82 23.68 9.05
C GLY A 51 27.33 23.56 8.72
N LYS A 52 26.94 23.44 7.45
CA LYS A 52 25.53 23.31 7.07
C LYS A 52 25.07 21.86 7.23
N GLY A 53 24.03 21.67 8.04
CA GLY A 53 23.41 20.36 8.27
C GLY A 53 22.57 19.88 7.09
N LYS A 54 22.71 18.60 6.76
CA LYS A 54 21.90 17.85 5.79
C LYS A 54 21.47 16.52 6.41
N LEU A 55 20.31 16.01 6.00
CA LEU A 55 19.85 14.69 6.38
C LEU A 55 20.13 13.72 5.25
N LEU A 56 20.87 12.66 5.56
CA LEU A 56 21.17 11.56 4.65
C LEU A 56 20.44 10.28 5.09
N TYR A 57 20.23 9.39 4.13
CA TYR A 57 19.39 8.21 4.25
C TYR A 57 20.16 7.00 3.71
N GLY A 58 20.11 5.88 4.44
CA GLY A 58 20.74 4.62 4.02
C GLY A 58 19.71 3.54 3.74
N TYR A 59 20.06 2.62 2.83
CA TYR A 59 19.21 1.49 2.42
C TYR A 59 19.80 0.13 2.84
N GLY A 60 20.57 0.08 3.93
CA GLY A 60 21.17 -1.15 4.48
C GLY A 60 22.62 -1.42 4.03
N GLY A 61 23.21 -0.52 3.23
CA GLY A 61 24.63 -0.51 2.89
C GLY A 61 25.43 0.59 3.61
N PRO A 62 26.75 0.70 3.34
CA PRO A 62 27.60 1.77 3.88
C PRO A 62 27.33 3.13 3.23
N GLU A 63 26.62 3.15 2.10
CA GLU A 63 26.35 4.36 1.33
C GLU A 63 25.15 5.13 1.88
N LEU A 64 25.29 6.46 1.86
CA LEU A 64 24.29 7.42 2.31
C LEU A 64 23.89 8.33 1.17
N TYR A 65 22.58 8.52 0.97
CA TYR A 65 22.03 9.34 -0.09
C TYR A 65 21.18 10.47 0.48
N GLN A 66 21.13 11.59 -0.23
CA GLN A 66 20.18 12.64 0.09
C GLN A 66 18.78 12.19 -0.31
N TYR A 67 17.75 12.53 0.48
CA TYR A 67 16.38 12.29 0.05
C TYR A 67 16.09 13.16 -1.16
N LYS A 68 15.87 12.50 -2.28
CA LYS A 68 15.39 13.12 -3.49
C LYS A 68 14.24 12.30 -4.04
N SER A 69 13.34 12.94 -4.77
CA SER A 69 12.11 12.30 -5.24
C SER A 69 12.45 11.17 -6.21
N PHE A 70 11.97 9.97 -5.95
CA PHE A 70 12.05 8.86 -6.89
C PHE A 70 11.02 9.07 -8.02
N SER A 71 11.49 9.08 -9.26
CA SER A 71 10.64 9.03 -10.46
C SER A 71 10.74 7.64 -11.09
N PRO A 72 9.62 6.98 -11.47
CA PRO A 72 9.67 5.68 -12.13
C PRO A 72 10.46 5.64 -13.44
N LEU A 73 10.55 6.78 -14.14
CA LEU A 73 11.26 6.89 -15.43
C LEU A 73 12.74 7.22 -15.25
N ASP A 74 13.07 8.01 -14.22
CA ASP A 74 14.39 8.61 -14.05
C ASP A 74 15.19 8.01 -12.87
N GLY A 75 14.54 7.26 -11.98
CA GLY A 75 15.14 6.70 -10.78
C GLY A 75 15.30 7.73 -9.65
N ILE A 76 16.34 7.56 -8.83
CA ILE A 76 16.69 8.48 -7.74
C ILE A 76 17.56 9.59 -8.32
N HIS A 77 17.13 10.85 -8.24
CA HIS A 77 17.80 12.01 -8.86
C HIS A 77 17.99 13.16 -7.94
#